data_AF-A0A699YQF7-F1
#
_entry.id   AF-A0A699YQF7-F1
#
_cell.length_a   1.000
_cell.length_b   1.000
_cell.length_c   1.000
_cell.angle_alpha   90.00
_cell.angle_beta   90.00
_cell.angle_gamma   90.00
#
_symmetry.space_group_name_H-M   'P 1'
#
loop_
_entity.id
_entity.type
_entity.pdbx_description
1 polymer ?
#
loop_
_entity_poly.entity_id
_entity_poly.type
_entity_poly.pdbx_seq_one_letter_code
_entity_poly.pdbx_strand_id
1 'polypeptide(L)'
;GARAGWLVHHRERLGSEGLALFQLTAAADSQLFQDSVVKMYVPGRPLPYHQLGQGDVILISRDLGPRHSRSPIDDDSAYEAVLLDYSSRWLRVAVPAAVGPILRGPGWRLDLYANTVAYERSLEAVEGFARGPGSIQGGGRAQP
;
A
#
# COMPACT_ATOMS: atom_id res chain seq x y z
N GLY A 1 -14.42 -19.46 -11.28
CA GLY A 1 -14.42 -18.75 -9.98
C GLY A 1 -13.23 -19.19 -9.16
N ALA A 2 -12.06 -18.58 -9.40
CA ALA A 2 -10.79 -18.96 -8.77
C ALA A 2 -10.05 -17.72 -8.25
N ARG A 3 -10.70 -16.96 -7.36
CA ARG A 3 -10.16 -15.72 -6.79
C ARG A 3 -10.34 -15.70 -5.26
N ALA A 4 -9.66 -16.59 -4.54
CA ALA A 4 -9.51 -16.53 -3.07
C ALA A 4 -8.54 -17.61 -2.51
N GLY A 5 -7.57 -18.08 -3.30
CA GLY A 5 -6.78 -19.29 -2.97
C GLY A 5 -5.39 -19.04 -2.38
N TRP A 6 -4.97 -17.78 -2.23
CA TRP A 6 -3.61 -17.44 -1.83
C TRP A 6 -3.67 -16.50 -0.62
N LEU A 7 -2.74 -16.65 0.31
CA LEU A 7 -2.51 -15.82 1.51
C LEU A 7 -3.11 -16.30 2.84
N VAL A 8 -3.20 -17.62 3.08
CA VAL A 8 -2.92 -18.12 4.45
C VAL A 8 -1.41 -18.32 4.55
N HIS A 9 -0.65 -17.24 4.67
CA HIS A 9 0.78 -17.33 4.91
C HIS A 9 1.05 -17.18 6.41
N HIS A 10 1.72 -18.18 6.97
CA HIS A 10 2.28 -18.10 8.31
C HIS A 10 3.18 -16.87 8.40
N ARG A 11 2.97 -16.05 9.45
CA ARG A 11 3.71 -14.82 9.77
C ARG A 11 5.21 -14.90 9.47
N GLU A 12 5.83 -16.01 9.89
CA GLU A 12 7.27 -16.26 9.72
C GLU A 12 7.69 -16.26 8.26
N ARG A 13 6.89 -16.91 7.40
CA ARG A 13 7.14 -16.95 5.96
C ARG A 13 7.08 -15.56 5.35
N LEU A 14 6.02 -14.80 5.63
CA LEU A 14 5.85 -13.42 5.12
C LEU A 14 6.99 -12.51 5.55
N GLY A 15 7.43 -12.62 6.82
CA GLY A 15 8.56 -11.86 7.33
C GLY A 15 9.87 -12.29 6.68
N SER A 16 10.10 -13.59 6.50
CA SER A 16 11.33 -14.12 5.88
C SER A 16 11.46 -13.78 4.41
N GLU A 17 10.34 -13.74 3.67
CA GLU A 17 10.29 -13.37 2.26
C GLU A 17 10.33 -11.84 2.08
N GLY A 18 10.20 -11.06 3.16
CA GLY A 18 10.19 -9.60 3.12
C GLY A 18 8.89 -9.00 2.57
N LEU A 19 7.80 -9.76 2.59
CA LEU A 19 6.48 -9.36 2.10
C LEU A 19 5.63 -8.67 3.18
N ALA A 20 6.00 -8.82 4.45
CA ALA A 20 5.35 -8.14 5.55
C ALA A 20 6.33 -7.72 6.64
N LEU A 21 6.03 -6.59 7.29
CA LEU A 21 6.72 -6.09 8.48
C LEU A 21 5.77 -6.09 9.67
N PHE A 22 6.31 -6.39 10.85
CA PHE A 22 5.51 -6.60 12.05
C PHE A 22 6.06 -5.81 13.25
N GLN A 23 5.23 -5.69 14.30
CA GLN A 23 5.56 -4.98 15.54
C GLN A 23 6.04 -3.55 15.30
N LEU A 24 5.46 -2.89 14.29
CA LEU A 24 5.78 -1.52 13.97
C LEU A 24 5.09 -0.57 14.95
N THR A 25 5.77 0.54 15.20
CA THR A 25 5.26 1.72 15.88
C THR A 25 5.14 2.83 14.86
N ALA A 26 4.00 3.52 14.86
CA ALA A 26 3.77 4.69 14.05
C ALA A 26 3.92 5.97 14.87
N ALA A 27 4.61 6.95 14.30
CA ALA A 27 4.67 8.31 14.80
C ALA A 27 4.20 9.27 13.70
N ALA A 28 3.56 10.37 14.12
CA ALA A 28 3.33 11.48 13.21
C ALA A 28 4.67 12.05 12.74
N ASP A 29 4.74 12.43 11.46
CA ASP A 29 5.93 13.07 10.90
C ASP A 29 5.58 14.44 10.30
N SER A 30 4.94 14.46 9.14
CA SER A 30 4.58 15.68 8.41
C SER A 30 3.21 15.57 7.72
N GLN A 31 2.84 16.61 6.97
CA GLN A 31 1.73 16.57 6.02
C GLN A 31 2.25 16.71 4.59
N LEU A 32 1.56 16.05 3.66
CA LEU A 32 1.84 16.12 2.23
C LEU A 32 0.52 16.31 1.50
N PHE A 33 0.25 17.53 1.02
CA PHE A 33 -1.03 17.90 0.43
C PHE A 33 -2.23 17.59 1.35
N GLN A 34 -3.07 16.63 0.96
CA GLN A 34 -4.26 16.20 1.71
C GLN A 34 -3.99 14.94 2.56
N ASP A 35 -2.75 14.46 2.57
CA ASP A 35 -2.34 13.25 3.27
C ASP A 35 -1.52 13.57 4.52
N SER A 36 -1.66 12.70 5.52
CA SER A 36 -0.75 12.63 6.65
C SER A 36 0.43 11.73 6.31
N VAL A 37 1.64 12.19 6.62
CA VAL A 37 2.83 11.36 6.56
C VAL A 37 3.07 10.74 7.93
N VAL A 38 3.13 9.42 7.94
CA VAL A 38 3.33 8.62 9.15
C VAL A 38 4.67 7.90 9.05
N LYS A 39 5.50 8.03 10.08
CA LYS A 39 6.76 7.33 10.20
C LYS A 39 6.56 6.02 10.96
N MET A 40 6.87 4.91 10.31
CA MET A 40 6.75 3.55 10.81
C MET A 40 8.14 3.00 11.15
N TYR A 41 8.33 2.44 12.34
CA TYR A 41 9.63 1.93 12.78
C TYR A 41 9.49 0.84 13.84
N VAL A 42 10.55 0.08 14.11
CA VAL A 42 10.60 -0.77 15.31
C VAL A 42 11.48 -0.12 16.37
N PRO A 43 10.97 0.10 17.60
CA PRO A 43 11.78 0.70 18.66
C PRO A 43 13.08 -0.07 18.92
N GLY A 44 14.20 0.65 18.99
CA GLY A 44 15.50 0.11 19.40
C GLY A 44 16.22 -0.78 18.40
N ARG A 45 15.64 -1.11 17.24
CA ARG A 45 16.29 -1.98 16.24
C ARG A 45 16.09 -1.50 14.79
N PRO A 46 16.97 -1.90 13.85
CA PRO A 46 16.73 -1.74 12.42
C PRO A 46 15.44 -2.44 11.97
N LEU A 47 14.93 -2.02 10.82
CA LEU A 47 13.87 -2.77 10.14
C LEU A 47 14.42 -4.12 9.68
N PRO A 48 13.63 -5.21 9.81
CA PRO A 48 13.91 -6.47 9.13
C PRO A 48 14.05 -6.27 7.61
N TYR A 49 14.64 -7.25 6.94
CA TYR A 49 14.63 -7.31 5.48
C TYR A 49 13.19 -7.21 4.95
N HIS A 50 13.00 -6.41 3.91
CA HIS A 50 11.74 -6.26 3.21
C HIS A 50 11.97 -5.96 1.73
N GLN A 51 10.98 -6.29 0.91
CA GLN A 51 10.97 -5.97 -0.53
C GLN A 51 10.32 -4.62 -0.83
N LEU A 52 9.73 -3.96 0.18
CA LEU A 52 9.03 -2.68 0.02
C LEU A 52 9.95 -1.62 -0.60
N GLY A 53 9.46 -0.99 -1.67
CA GLY A 53 10.10 0.09 -2.41
C GLY A 53 9.26 1.38 -2.42
N GLN A 54 9.89 2.50 -2.75
CA GLN A 54 9.19 3.77 -2.90
C GLN A 54 8.12 3.65 -3.99
N GLY A 55 6.91 4.15 -3.69
CA GLY A 55 5.75 4.08 -4.57
C GLY A 55 4.91 2.81 -4.40
N ASP A 56 5.34 1.85 -3.59
CA ASP A 56 4.54 0.67 -3.28
C ASP A 56 3.27 1.05 -2.53
N VAL A 57 2.17 0.44 -2.95
CA VAL A 57 0.92 0.43 -2.19
C VAL A 57 1.03 -0.67 -1.15
N ILE A 58 0.71 -0.32 0.09
CA ILE A 58 0.81 -1.24 1.23
C ILE A 58 -0.47 -1.20 2.05
N LEU A 59 -0.76 -2.30 2.72
CA LEU A 59 -1.85 -2.38 3.69
C LEU A 59 -1.28 -2.26 5.11
N ILE A 60 -1.89 -1.37 5.89
CA ILE A 60 -1.58 -1.17 7.31
C ILE A 60 -2.70 -1.81 8.13
N SER A 61 -2.35 -2.78 8.97
CA SER A 61 -3.30 -3.49 9.83
C SER A 61 -2.74 -3.66 11.23
N ARG A 62 -3.60 -4.09 12.17
CA ARG A 62 -3.14 -4.41 13.53
C ARG A 62 -2.31 -5.68 13.53
N ASP A 63 -1.16 -5.66 14.22
CA ASP A 63 -0.40 -6.87 14.50
C ASP A 63 -1.06 -7.64 15.65
N LEU A 64 -1.88 -8.64 15.31
CA LEU A 64 -2.58 -9.50 16.28
C LEU A 64 -1.69 -10.59 16.90
N GLY A 65 -0.39 -10.57 16.59
CA GLY A 65 0.59 -11.48 17.14
C GLY A 65 0.61 -12.87 16.49
N PRO A 66 1.54 -13.74 16.92
CA PRO A 66 1.86 -14.99 16.24
C PRO A 66 0.76 -16.07 16.35
N ARG A 67 -0.18 -15.92 17.29
CA ARG A 67 -1.30 -16.87 17.46
C ARG A 67 -2.47 -16.59 16.53
N HIS A 68 -2.43 -15.52 15.75
CA HIS A 68 -3.50 -15.14 14.84
C HIS A 68 -3.13 -15.49 13.39
N SER A 69 -3.89 -16.39 12.78
CA SER A 69 -3.69 -16.84 11.38
C SER A 69 -4.44 -16.00 10.35
N ARG A 70 -5.05 -14.89 10.76
CA ARG A 70 -5.93 -14.09 9.89
C ARG A 70 -5.10 -13.20 8.97
N SER A 71 -5.44 -13.20 7.67
CA SER A 71 -4.84 -12.30 6.70
C SER A 71 -5.42 -10.89 6.88
N PRO A 72 -4.61 -9.82 6.77
CA PRO A 72 -5.10 -8.44 6.73
C PRO A 72 -6.09 -8.17 5.59
N ILE A 73 -6.02 -8.96 4.52
CA ILE A 73 -6.93 -8.86 3.37
C ILE A 73 -8.35 -9.31 3.74
N ASP A 74 -8.49 -10.13 4.79
CA ASP A 74 -9.78 -10.59 5.32
C ASP A 74 -10.31 -9.68 6.45
N ASP A 75 -9.59 -8.60 6.78
CA ASP A 75 -9.93 -7.70 7.87
C ASP A 75 -10.36 -6.34 7.30
N ASP A 76 -11.65 -6.00 7.46
CA ASP A 76 -12.24 -4.71 7.05
C ASP A 76 -11.60 -3.48 7.73
N SER A 77 -10.63 -3.70 8.64
CA SER A 77 -9.92 -2.64 9.38
C SER A 77 -8.57 -2.23 8.80
N ALA A 78 -8.16 -2.79 7.65
CA ALA A 78 -6.91 -2.39 7.01
C ALA A 78 -6.98 -0.99 6.36
N TYR A 79 -5.90 -0.22 6.49
CA TYR A 79 -5.75 1.08 5.83
C TYR A 79 -4.78 0.98 4.67
N GLU A 80 -5.15 1.52 3.51
CA GLU A 80 -4.23 1.64 2.37
C GLU A 80 -3.29 2.83 2.56
N ALA A 81 -2.03 2.64 2.18
CA ALA A 81 -1.00 3.67 2.23
C ALA A 81 -0.03 3.55 1.05
N VAL A 82 0.67 4.63 0.74
CA VAL A 82 1.76 4.64 -0.24
C VAL A 82 3.09 4.84 0.46
N LEU A 83 4.08 3.99 0.17
CA LEU A 83 5.43 4.14 0.70
C LEU A 83 6.13 5.34 0.01
N LEU A 84 6.50 6.35 0.80
CA LEU A 84 7.15 7.56 0.28
C LEU A 84 8.66 7.39 0.17
N ASP A 85 9.29 6.88 1.23
CA ASP A 85 10.71 6.55 1.30
C ASP A 85 10.99 5.74 2.57
N TYR A 86 12.24 5.30 2.70
CA TYR A 86 12.66 4.45 3.80
C TYR A 86 14.15 4.57 4.09
N SER A 87 14.54 4.06 5.25
CA SER A 87 15.92 3.82 5.66
C SER A 87 16.02 2.44 6.30
N SER A 88 17.22 2.05 6.73
CA SER A 88 17.40 0.83 7.52
C SER A 88 16.67 0.83 8.88
N ARG A 89 16.09 1.95 9.32
CA ARG A 89 15.45 2.08 10.64
C ARG A 89 13.99 2.52 10.61
N TRP A 90 13.48 2.98 9.48
CA TRP A 90 12.13 3.53 9.40
C TRP A 90 11.61 3.53 7.96
N LEU A 91 10.29 3.60 7.82
CA LEU A 91 9.58 3.86 6.57
C LEU A 91 8.69 5.09 6.77
N ARG A 92 8.49 5.92 5.74
CA ARG A 92 7.45 6.96 5.76
C ARG A 92 6.38 6.62 4.76
N VAL A 93 5.14 6.68 5.21
CA VAL A 93 3.97 6.31 4.42
C VAL A 93 3.00 7.47 4.36
N ALA A 94 2.41 7.70 3.20
CA ALA A 94 1.30 8.63 3.04
C ALA A 94 -0.02 7.88 3.25
N VAL A 95 -0.87 8.45 4.08
CA VAL A 95 -2.23 7.98 4.36
C VAL A 95 -3.19 9.16 4.33
N PRO A 96 -4.51 8.94 4.09
CA PRO A 96 -5.49 10.01 4.18
C PRO A 96 -5.38 10.76 5.51
N ALA A 97 -5.56 12.09 5.51
CA ALA A 97 -5.37 12.91 6.70
C ALA A 97 -6.12 12.41 7.95
N ALA A 98 -7.32 11.85 7.77
CA ALA A 98 -8.14 11.29 8.85
C ALA A 98 -7.54 10.03 9.51
N VAL A 99 -6.70 9.28 8.78
CA VAL A 99 -6.10 8.01 9.23
C VAL A 99 -4.83 8.26 10.05
N GLY A 100 -4.05 9.29 9.72
CA GLY A 100 -2.78 9.60 10.40
C GLY A 100 -2.84 9.62 11.94
N PRO A 101 -3.84 10.27 12.57
CA PRO A 101 -4.03 10.22 14.02
C PRO A 101 -4.33 8.83 14.59
N ILE A 102 -5.06 7.99 13.85
CA ILE A 102 -5.46 6.63 14.27
C ILE A 102 -4.24 5.70 14.34
N LEU A 103 -3.28 5.90 13.43
CA LEU A 103 -2.09 5.06 13.33
C LEU A 103 -1.10 5.27 14.48
N ARG A 104 -1.21 6.31 15.30
CA ARG A 104 -0.20 6.62 16.32
C ARG A 104 -0.04 5.50 17.34
N GLY A 105 1.21 5.17 17.66
CA GLY A 105 1.56 4.18 18.67
C GLY A 105 1.96 2.81 18.09
N PRO A 106 2.17 1.81 18.96
CA PRO A 106 2.66 0.49 18.58
C PRO A 106 1.56 -0.44 18.06
N GLY A 107 1.98 -1.61 17.56
CA GLY A 107 1.10 -2.73 17.25
C GLY A 107 0.62 -2.75 15.81
N TRP A 108 1.45 -2.30 14.88
CA TRP A 108 1.14 -2.28 13.46
C TRP A 108 1.89 -3.35 12.68
N ARG A 109 1.22 -3.79 11.61
CA ARG A 109 1.72 -4.66 10.57
C ARG A 109 1.58 -3.92 9.23
N LEU A 110 2.58 -4.09 8.37
CA LEU A 110 2.55 -3.65 6.99
C LEU A 110 2.66 -4.85 6.07
N ASP A 111 1.83 -4.91 5.04
CA ASP A 111 1.88 -5.94 4.01
C ASP A 111 2.03 -5.29 2.64
N LEU A 112 2.92 -5.86 1.82
CA LEU A 112 3.03 -5.47 0.42
C LEU A 112 1.71 -5.83 -0.28
N TYR A 113 1.05 -4.81 -0.84
CA TYR A 113 -0.18 -5.00 -1.58
C TYR A 113 0.11 -4.95 -3.07
N ALA A 114 -0.46 -5.90 -3.83
CA ALA A 114 -0.31 -5.92 -5.27
C ALA A 114 -1.04 -4.72 -5.87
N ASN A 115 -0.29 -3.76 -6.41
CA ASN A 115 -0.84 -2.58 -7.08
C ASN A 115 -1.53 -2.98 -8.39
N THR A 116 -2.85 -3.22 -8.35
CA THR A 116 -3.65 -3.46 -9.56
C THR A 116 -3.80 -2.21 -10.41
N VAL A 117 -3.68 -1.01 -9.82
CA VAL A 117 -3.84 0.27 -10.52
C VAL A 117 -2.74 0.49 -11.54
N ALA A 118 -1.48 0.15 -11.24
CA ALA A 118 -0.40 0.23 -12.21
C ALA A 118 -0.61 -0.71 -13.40
N TYR A 119 -1.09 -1.93 -13.12
CA TYR A 119 -1.49 -2.88 -14.15
C TYR A 119 -2.66 -2.36 -14.99
N GLU A 120 -3.71 -1.83 -14.35
CA GLU A 120 -4.90 -1.28 -15.01
C GLU A 120 -4.57 -0.06 -15.87
N ARG A 121 -3.75 0.87 -15.38
CA ARG A 121 -3.30 2.04 -16.17
C ARG A 121 -2.45 1.61 -17.36
N SER A 122 -1.58 0.63 -17.16
CA SER A 122 -0.75 0.08 -18.25
C SER A 122 -1.61 -0.65 -19.27
N LEU A 123 -2.59 -1.43 -18.81
CA LEU A 123 -3.56 -2.12 -19.66
C LEU A 123 -4.41 -1.12 -20.43
N GLU A 124 -4.95 -0.10 -19.77
CA GLU A 124 -5.74 0.98 -20.40
C GLU A 124 -4.91 1.74 -21.44
N ALA A 125 -3.65 2.05 -21.14
CA ALA A 125 -2.74 2.70 -22.09
C ALA A 125 -2.45 1.81 -23.30
N VAL A 126 -2.20 0.50 -23.09
CA VAL A 126 -1.98 -0.47 -24.17
C VAL A 126 -3.25 -0.66 -25.00
N GLU A 127 -4.42 -0.79 -24.37
CA GLU A 127 -5.71 -0.88 -25.05
C GLU A 127 -6.01 0.40 -25.84
N GLY A 128 -5.72 1.58 -25.27
CA GLY A 128 -5.87 2.88 -25.93
C GLY A 128 -4.96 3.02 -27.14
N PHE A 129 -3.69 2.60 -27.02
CA PHE A 129 -2.76 2.56 -28.15
C PHE A 129 -3.25 1.61 -29.25
N ALA A 130 -3.71 0.41 -28.87
CA ALA A 130 -4.19 -0.60 -29.81
C ALA A 130 -5.49 -0.20 -30.54
N ARG A 131 -6.31 0.68 -29.97
CA ARG A 131 -7.53 1.22 -30.61
C ARG A 131 -7.26 2.29 -31.68
N GLY A 132 -6.02 2.81 -31.78
CA GLY A 132 -5.58 3.77 -32.80
C GLY A 132 -6.14 5.20 -32.62
N PRO A 133 -5.49 6.25 -33.18
CA PRO A 133 -5.98 7.62 -33.08
C PRO A 133 -7.20 7.82 -33.98
N GLY A 134 -8.41 7.83 -33.40
CA GLY A 134 -9.63 7.94 -34.21
C GLY A 134 -10.94 8.11 -33.46
N SER A 135 -11.07 9.14 -32.60
CA SER A 135 -12.38 9.80 -32.37
C SER A 135 -12.25 11.07 -31.52
N ILE A 136 -11.56 12.11 -32.02
CA ILE A 136 -11.97 13.47 -31.67
C ILE A 136 -13.12 13.79 -32.62
N GLN A 137 -14.36 13.67 -32.12
CA GLN A 137 -15.55 14.10 -32.84
C GLN A 137 -15.55 15.64 -32.88
N GLY A 138 -14.91 16.19 -33.91
CA GLY A 138 -14.98 17.61 -34.25
C GLY A 138 -16.40 17.95 -34.73
N GLY A 139 -17.27 18.35 -33.82
CA GLY A 139 -18.61 18.87 -34.11
C GLY A 139 -18.58 20.32 -34.58
N GLY A 140 -17.85 20.61 -35.66
CA GLY A 140 -17.92 21.89 -36.35
C GLY A 140 -18.80 21.77 -37.59
N ARG A 141 -20.08 22.13 -37.49
CA ARG A 141 -20.90 22.48 -38.66
C ARG A 141 -21.20 23.97 -38.60
N ALA A 142 -20.50 24.74 -39.42
CA ALA A 142 -20.99 26.02 -39.91
C ALA A 142 -22.27 25.75 -40.73
N GLN A 143 -23.34 26.49 -40.44
CA GLN A 143 -24.53 26.57 -41.28
C GLN A 143 -24.46 27.87 -42.11
N PRO A 144 -24.96 27.85 -43.36
CA PRO A 144 -24.96 29.01 -44.25
C PRO A 144 -25.90 30.14 -43.80
#